data_AF-A0A6B2G0Y8-F1
#
_entry.id   AF-A0A6B2G0Y8-F1
#
_cell.length_a   1.000
_cell.length_b   1.000
_cell.length_c   1.000
_cell.angle_alpha   90.00
_cell.angle_beta   90.00
_cell.angle_gamma   90.00
#
_symmetry.space_group_name_H-M   'P 1'
#
loop_
_entity.id
_entity.type
_entity.pdbx_description
1 polymer ?
#
loop_
_entity_poly.entity_id
_entity_poly.type
_entity_poly.pdbx_seq_one_letter_code
_entity_poly.pdbx_strand_id
1 'polypeptide(L)'
;QTYIFNSCTLNFVKLRVIPGLITRLVMIAKLLVWNLIILSESVLKSKFKTCKESGFCDRNYHQKLQENRFSAKNIKCSGGIISAILQDHILKNELVFYAMAVENNRFRIHMTELDPTFPRFDVFKDGWKSLQQEPPISHSVITEQLSLHSCSFTFSTNYVILISFSPLKIEIYNEKKELVMSFNSNNTFYIEPQIRKINTHNMDDELLRDTPSTDSGNFSSHEFEITEENEAIEHSIPVESFDGHTDSLPHGYQAVSFDSTFHNFSHIYGLPEHGDT
;
A
#
# COMPACT_ATOMS: atom_id res chain seq x y z
N GLN A 1 84.56 -53.52 24.89
CA GLN A 1 83.99 -54.61 24.06
C GLN A 1 83.24 -53.97 22.91
N THR A 2 83.75 -54.19 21.72
CA THR A 2 83.30 -53.63 20.43
C THR A 2 82.14 -54.46 19.89
N TYR A 3 81.03 -53.85 19.48
CA TYR A 3 79.98 -54.45 18.64
C TYR A 3 79.48 -53.36 17.68
N ILE A 4 80.00 -53.31 16.46
CA ILE A 4 79.53 -53.94 15.21
C ILE A 4 78.18 -53.38 14.72
N PHE A 5 78.29 -52.69 13.58
CA PHE A 5 77.24 -52.17 12.70
C PHE A 5 76.21 -53.24 12.28
N ASN A 6 74.95 -52.83 12.14
CA ASN A 6 74.04 -53.40 11.15
C ASN A 6 73.30 -52.27 10.41
N SER A 7 73.54 -52.20 9.11
CA SER A 7 72.92 -51.26 8.19
C SER A 7 71.54 -51.80 7.79
N CYS A 8 70.48 -51.02 8.04
CA CYS A 8 69.12 -51.33 7.62
C CYS A 8 68.82 -50.51 6.37
N THR A 9 68.81 -51.16 5.20
CA THR A 9 68.45 -50.55 3.92
C THR A 9 66.94 -50.30 3.87
N LEU A 10 66.54 -49.03 3.92
CA LEU A 10 65.16 -48.59 3.69
C LEU A 10 64.82 -48.72 2.18
N ASN A 11 63.94 -49.66 1.84
CA ASN A 11 63.35 -49.72 0.50
C ASN A 11 62.36 -48.57 0.32
N PHE A 12 62.76 -47.53 -0.43
CA PHE A 12 61.85 -46.48 -0.90
C PHE A 12 60.93 -47.04 -1.99
N VAL A 13 59.68 -47.33 -1.64
CA VAL A 13 58.60 -47.56 -2.61
C VAL A 13 58.34 -46.23 -3.31
N LYS A 14 58.84 -46.07 -4.55
CA LYS A 14 58.47 -44.97 -5.43
C LYS A 14 56.98 -45.09 -5.77
N LEU A 15 56.12 -44.32 -5.09
CA LEU A 15 54.75 -44.10 -5.55
C LEU A 15 54.79 -43.48 -6.95
N ARG A 16 54.38 -44.25 -7.96
CA ARG A 16 54.14 -43.76 -9.32
C ARG A 16 52.90 -42.86 -9.26
N VAL A 17 53.11 -41.55 -9.15
CA VAL A 17 52.03 -40.56 -9.32
C VAL A 17 51.58 -40.64 -10.78
N ILE A 18 50.31 -41.03 -10.99
CA ILE A 18 49.72 -41.10 -12.33
C ILE A 18 49.62 -39.68 -12.90
N PRO A 19 50.28 -39.36 -14.03
CA PRO A 19 50.22 -38.03 -14.63
C PRO A 19 48.75 -37.69 -14.98
N GLY A 20 48.25 -36.59 -14.42
CA GLY A 20 46.87 -36.12 -14.59
C GLY A 20 45.96 -36.26 -13.37
N LEU A 21 46.32 -37.08 -12.37
CA LEU A 21 45.53 -37.22 -11.13
C LEU A 21 45.57 -35.93 -10.29
N ILE A 22 46.76 -35.33 -10.17
CA ILE A 22 46.96 -34.06 -9.45
C ILE A 22 46.16 -32.94 -10.12
N THR A 23 46.19 -32.84 -11.45
CA THR A 23 45.49 -31.80 -12.20
C THR A 23 43.97 -31.91 -12.04
N ARG A 24 43.43 -33.14 -12.03
CA ARG A 24 42.00 -33.39 -11.77
C ARG A 24 41.59 -33.04 -10.33
N LEU A 25 42.41 -33.39 -9.35
CA LEU A 25 42.16 -33.04 -7.95
C LEU A 25 42.18 -31.52 -7.72
N VAL A 26 43.10 -30.80 -8.37
CA VAL A 26 43.15 -29.34 -8.32
C VAL A 26 41.93 -28.71 -8.98
N MET A 27 41.44 -29.25 -10.09
CA MET A 27 40.21 -28.78 -10.74
C MET A 27 38.97 -29.02 -9.86
N ILE A 28 38.84 -30.19 -9.25
CA ILE A 28 37.74 -30.51 -8.33
C ILE A 28 37.79 -29.60 -7.10
N ALA A 29 38.98 -29.38 -6.53
CA ALA A 29 39.16 -28.47 -5.40
C ALA A 29 38.77 -27.03 -5.76
N LYS A 30 39.14 -26.54 -6.95
CA LYS A 30 38.71 -25.22 -7.45
C LYS A 30 37.19 -25.13 -7.65
N LEU A 31 36.55 -26.18 -8.16
CA LEU A 31 35.09 -26.26 -8.32
C LEU A 31 34.37 -26.28 -6.97
N LEU A 32 34.90 -27.01 -5.99
CA LEU A 32 34.36 -27.03 -4.61
C LEU A 32 34.51 -25.68 -3.93
N VAL A 33 35.68 -25.04 -4.07
CA VAL A 33 35.90 -23.67 -3.56
C VAL A 33 34.98 -22.67 -4.26
N TRP A 34 34.78 -22.78 -5.58
CA TRP A 34 33.84 -21.93 -6.30
C TRP A 34 32.40 -22.11 -5.83
N ASN A 35 31.95 -23.34 -5.59
CA ASN A 35 30.61 -23.61 -5.04
C ASN A 35 30.46 -23.12 -3.59
N LEU A 36 31.53 -23.16 -2.79
CA LEU A 36 31.54 -22.62 -1.42
C LEU A 36 31.51 -21.08 -1.39
N ILE A 37 31.93 -20.40 -2.46
CA ILE A 37 31.90 -18.92 -2.59
C ILE A 37 30.52 -18.41 -3.03
N ILE A 38 29.62 -19.27 -3.49
CA ILE A 38 28.20 -18.91 -3.73
C ILE A 38 27.47 -18.92 -2.38
N LEU A 39 27.88 -18.03 -1.47
CA LEU A 39 27.04 -17.62 -0.36
C LEU A 39 26.00 -16.69 -0.97
N SER A 40 24.80 -17.21 -1.22
CA SER A 40 23.66 -16.36 -1.58
C SER A 40 23.42 -15.38 -0.44
N GLU A 41 23.53 -14.08 -0.70
CA GLU A 41 22.95 -13.06 0.16
C GLU A 41 21.42 -13.22 0.08
N SER A 42 20.88 -14.07 0.94
CA SER A 42 19.45 -14.26 1.05
C SER A 42 18.93 -13.34 2.14
N VAL A 43 17.86 -12.62 1.85
CA VAL A 43 17.08 -11.95 2.89
C VAL A 43 16.31 -13.00 3.69
N LEU A 44 16.19 -12.79 5.01
CA LEU A 44 15.36 -13.63 5.85
C LEU A 44 13.89 -13.18 5.69
N LYS A 45 13.13 -13.85 4.81
CA LYS A 45 11.76 -13.44 4.45
C LYS A 45 10.83 -13.26 5.65
N SER A 46 11.01 -14.05 6.71
CA SER A 46 10.20 -13.94 7.93
C SER A 46 10.38 -12.62 8.70
N LYS A 47 11.37 -11.80 8.34
CA LYS A 47 11.58 -10.45 8.90
C LYS A 47 10.84 -9.35 8.13
N PHE A 48 10.10 -9.72 7.08
CA PHE A 48 9.31 -8.80 6.28
C PHE A 48 7.85 -9.26 6.31
N LYS A 49 6.94 -8.34 6.63
CA LYS A 49 5.50 -8.61 6.63
C LYS A 49 5.04 -8.99 5.23
N THR A 50 4.30 -10.08 5.11
CA THR A 50 3.40 -10.31 3.97
C THR A 50 2.17 -9.40 4.07
N CYS A 51 1.40 -9.26 2.99
CA CYS A 51 0.16 -8.47 3.03
C CYS A 51 -0.81 -8.95 4.13
N LYS A 52 -0.92 -10.27 4.35
CA LYS A 52 -1.75 -10.85 5.42
C LYS A 52 -1.29 -10.51 6.84
N GLU A 53 -0.01 -10.21 7.02
CA GLU A 53 0.57 -9.84 8.33
C GLU A 53 0.59 -8.32 8.55
N SER A 54 0.17 -7.55 7.54
CA SER A 54 -0.01 -6.10 7.62
C SER A 54 -1.49 -5.79 7.65
N GLY A 55 -2.01 -5.31 8.78
CA GLY A 55 -3.47 -5.22 8.97
C GLY A 55 -4.14 -4.32 7.93
N PHE A 56 -3.55 -3.17 7.59
CA PHE A 56 -4.12 -2.32 6.54
C PHE A 56 -4.12 -2.99 5.16
N CYS A 57 -3.08 -3.76 4.83
CA CYS A 57 -3.01 -4.45 3.55
C CYS A 57 -4.07 -5.55 3.48
N ASP A 58 -4.15 -6.39 4.51
CA ASP A 58 -5.12 -7.48 4.57
C ASP A 58 -6.57 -6.98 4.46
N ARG A 59 -6.91 -5.90 5.17
CA ARG A 59 -8.25 -5.29 5.13
C ARG A 59 -8.62 -4.69 3.76
N ASN A 60 -7.65 -4.12 3.04
CA ASN A 60 -7.93 -3.36 1.80
C ASN A 60 -7.69 -4.16 0.51
N TYR A 61 -6.82 -5.17 0.52
CA TYR A 61 -6.30 -5.78 -0.72
C TYR A 61 -7.38 -6.44 -1.60
N HIS A 62 -8.41 -7.04 -0.99
CA HIS A 62 -9.53 -7.66 -1.72
C HIS A 62 -10.87 -6.93 -1.52
N GLN A 63 -10.84 -5.70 -1.02
CA GLN A 63 -12.05 -4.98 -0.71
C GLN A 63 -12.74 -4.51 -1.99
N LYS A 64 -13.97 -4.97 -2.19
CA LYS A 64 -14.87 -4.46 -3.23
C LYS A 64 -16.10 -3.85 -2.57
N LEU A 65 -16.31 -2.57 -2.83
CA LEU A 65 -17.40 -1.80 -2.24
C LEU A 65 -18.65 -1.86 -3.09
N GLN A 66 -19.76 -1.51 -2.47
CA GLN A 66 -21.01 -1.29 -3.18
C GLN A 66 -20.86 -0.13 -4.17
N GLU A 67 -21.33 -0.32 -5.40
CA GLU A 67 -21.18 0.63 -6.51
C GLU A 67 -21.76 2.01 -6.18
N ASN A 68 -22.93 2.05 -5.53
CA ASN A 68 -23.61 3.28 -5.12
C ASN A 68 -23.31 3.69 -3.67
N ARG A 69 -22.15 3.30 -3.12
CA ARG A 69 -21.76 3.69 -1.75
C ARG A 69 -21.63 5.20 -1.59
N PHE A 70 -21.22 5.90 -2.65
CA PHE A 70 -20.99 7.34 -2.61
C PHE A 70 -22.00 8.09 -3.47
N SER A 71 -22.42 9.26 -2.98
CA SER A 71 -23.11 10.29 -3.77
C SER A 71 -22.47 11.64 -3.52
N ALA A 72 -22.52 12.54 -4.51
CA ALA A 72 -21.98 13.88 -4.37
C ALA A 72 -23.06 14.93 -4.05
N LYS A 73 -22.71 15.85 -3.17
CA LYS A 73 -23.42 17.10 -2.88
C LYS A 73 -22.57 18.27 -3.35
N ASN A 74 -23.24 19.38 -3.68
CA ASN A 74 -22.60 20.66 -3.96
C ASN A 74 -21.50 20.58 -5.04
N ILE A 75 -21.72 19.82 -6.11
CA ILE A 75 -20.78 19.70 -7.21
C ILE A 75 -20.57 21.09 -7.83
N LYS A 76 -19.34 21.58 -7.80
CA LYS A 76 -18.88 22.77 -8.52
C LYS A 76 -17.84 22.33 -9.53
N CYS A 77 -17.94 22.88 -10.73
CA CYS A 77 -17.15 22.51 -11.89
C CYS A 77 -16.89 23.82 -12.63
N SER A 78 -15.73 24.44 -12.40
CA SER A 78 -15.38 25.73 -13.00
C SER A 78 -13.88 26.00 -13.00
N GLY A 79 -13.38 26.54 -14.11
CA GLY A 79 -12.00 27.04 -14.22
C GLY A 79 -10.94 25.95 -14.06
N GLY A 80 -11.23 24.74 -14.53
CA GLY A 80 -10.39 23.56 -14.38
C GLY A 80 -10.38 22.99 -12.97
N ILE A 81 -11.33 23.36 -12.11
CA ILE A 81 -11.47 22.89 -10.73
C ILE A 81 -12.83 22.23 -10.52
N ILE A 82 -12.81 21.05 -9.91
CA ILE A 82 -13.98 20.28 -9.48
C ILE A 82 -13.92 20.18 -7.97
N SER A 83 -15.01 20.53 -7.30
CA SER A 83 -15.16 20.29 -5.87
C SER A 83 -16.53 19.72 -5.59
N ALA A 84 -16.59 18.72 -4.72
CA ALA A 84 -17.84 18.14 -4.23
C ALA A 84 -17.66 17.63 -2.80
N ILE A 85 -18.76 17.42 -2.10
CA ILE A 85 -18.78 16.65 -0.84
C ILE A 85 -19.33 15.28 -1.18
N LEU A 86 -18.55 14.22 -0.96
CA LEU A 86 -19.01 12.85 -1.13
C LEU A 86 -19.62 12.37 0.19
N GLN A 87 -20.86 11.92 0.14
CA GLN A 87 -21.51 11.25 1.27
C GLN A 87 -21.29 9.75 1.14
N ASP A 88 -20.75 9.12 2.18
CA ASP A 88 -20.69 7.66 2.30
C ASP A 88 -22.00 7.14 2.91
N HIS A 89 -22.74 6.35 2.15
CA HIS A 89 -24.04 5.83 2.60
C HIS A 89 -23.93 4.68 3.60
N ILE A 90 -22.75 4.07 3.75
CA ILE A 90 -22.51 2.96 4.68
C ILE A 90 -21.95 3.51 5.99
N LEU A 91 -20.84 4.26 5.93
CA LEU A 91 -20.19 4.81 7.12
C LEU A 91 -20.83 6.09 7.65
N LYS A 92 -21.74 6.70 6.88
CA LYS A 92 -22.43 7.95 7.21
C LYS A 92 -21.49 9.14 7.45
N ASN A 93 -20.25 9.07 6.98
CA ASN A 93 -19.30 10.18 6.99
C ASN A 93 -19.31 10.91 5.65
N GLU A 94 -18.63 12.06 5.63
CA GLU A 94 -18.49 12.90 4.44
C GLU A 94 -17.02 13.11 4.11
N LEU A 95 -16.72 13.08 2.81
CA LEU A 95 -15.39 13.30 2.26
C LEU A 95 -15.40 14.55 1.40
N VAL A 96 -14.32 15.33 1.46
CA VAL A 96 -14.04 16.39 0.49
C VAL A 96 -13.47 15.72 -0.75
N PHE A 97 -14.11 15.95 -1.90
CA PHE A 97 -13.55 15.64 -3.21
C PHE A 97 -13.10 16.93 -3.87
N TYR A 98 -11.84 16.97 -4.28
CA TYR A 98 -11.26 18.08 -5.00
C TYR A 98 -10.43 17.55 -6.16
N ALA A 99 -10.63 18.10 -7.36
CA ALA A 99 -9.84 17.72 -8.50
C ALA A 99 -9.54 18.94 -9.37
N MET A 100 -8.36 18.98 -9.98
CA MET A 100 -7.87 20.16 -10.68
C MET A 100 -6.99 19.79 -11.88
N ALA A 101 -7.17 20.52 -12.98
CA ALA A 101 -6.21 20.56 -14.07
C ALA A 101 -4.96 21.33 -13.61
N VAL A 102 -3.79 20.74 -13.74
CA VAL A 102 -2.51 21.36 -13.38
C VAL A 102 -1.57 21.40 -14.59
N GLU A 103 -0.54 22.24 -14.50
CA GLU A 103 0.40 22.41 -15.62
C GLU A 103 0.98 21.10 -16.16
N ASN A 104 1.32 21.13 -17.44
CA ASN A 104 1.87 20.01 -18.22
C ASN A 104 0.87 18.87 -18.46
N ASN A 105 -0.39 19.21 -18.79
CA ASN A 105 -1.46 18.25 -19.12
C ASN A 105 -1.67 17.20 -18.02
N ARG A 106 -1.53 17.62 -16.77
CA ARG A 106 -1.72 16.76 -15.61
C ARG A 106 -3.05 17.05 -14.96
N PHE A 107 -3.54 16.05 -14.27
CA PHE A 107 -4.75 16.15 -13.47
C PHE A 107 -4.46 15.64 -12.07
N ARG A 108 -4.86 16.41 -11.07
CA ARG A 108 -4.65 16.06 -9.66
C ARG A 108 -5.99 15.87 -9.00
N ILE A 109 -6.11 14.78 -8.26
CA ILE A 109 -7.27 14.43 -7.46
C ILE A 109 -6.82 14.40 -6.01
N HIS A 110 -7.61 14.99 -5.14
CA HIS A 110 -7.42 15.02 -3.70
C HIS A 110 -8.74 14.65 -3.03
N MET A 111 -8.69 13.65 -2.17
CA MET A 111 -9.83 13.19 -1.38
C MET A 111 -9.40 13.02 0.06
N THR A 112 -10.18 13.57 0.98
CA THR A 112 -9.92 13.49 2.42
C THR A 112 -11.25 13.53 3.19
N GLU A 113 -11.25 13.11 4.45
CA GLU A 113 -12.40 13.33 5.34
C GLU A 113 -12.71 14.82 5.50
N LEU A 114 -14.00 15.16 5.53
CA LEU A 114 -14.47 16.53 5.72
C LEU A 114 -14.20 17.04 7.13
N ASP A 115 -14.36 16.18 8.13
CA ASP A 115 -14.22 16.49 9.55
C ASP A 115 -13.42 15.38 10.27
N PRO A 116 -12.09 15.31 10.03
CA PRO A 116 -11.24 14.31 10.66
C PRO A 116 -10.92 14.69 12.11
N THR A 117 -10.85 13.69 12.99
CA THR A 117 -10.43 13.86 14.40
C THR A 117 -9.00 14.42 14.50
N PHE A 118 -8.14 14.06 13.55
CA PHE A 118 -6.77 14.55 13.41
C PHE A 118 -6.47 14.83 11.93
N PRO A 119 -5.73 15.89 11.59
CA PRO A 119 -5.33 16.12 10.20
C PRO A 119 -4.62 14.92 9.59
N ARG A 120 -5.05 14.49 8.40
CA ARG A 120 -4.31 13.50 7.62
C ARG A 120 -3.03 14.12 7.09
N PHE A 121 -1.96 13.32 7.04
CA PHE A 121 -0.68 13.75 6.50
C PHE A 121 -0.84 14.23 5.05
N ASP A 122 -0.36 15.44 4.77
CA ASP A 122 -0.38 16.05 3.45
C ASP A 122 1.07 16.23 2.97
N VAL A 123 1.47 15.49 1.93
CA VAL A 123 2.85 15.51 1.41
C VAL A 123 3.30 16.92 1.02
N PHE A 124 2.40 17.80 0.56
CA PHE A 124 2.78 19.15 0.13
C PHE A 124 2.91 20.12 1.30
N LYS A 125 2.28 19.84 2.45
CA LYS A 125 2.38 20.66 3.66
C LYS A 125 3.42 20.12 4.64
N ASP A 126 3.40 18.81 4.86
CA ASP A 126 4.11 18.11 5.91
C ASP A 126 5.36 17.37 5.38
N GLY A 127 5.45 17.18 4.06
CA GLY A 127 6.57 16.50 3.42
C GLY A 127 7.84 17.33 3.31
N TRP A 128 8.86 16.75 2.64
CA TRP A 128 10.16 17.37 2.47
C TRP A 128 10.09 18.68 1.69
N LYS A 129 10.94 19.67 2.01
CA LYS A 129 10.93 21.01 1.41
C LYS A 129 10.94 21.03 -0.13
N SER A 130 11.55 20.04 -0.78
CA SER A 130 11.58 19.94 -2.25
C SER A 130 10.24 19.53 -2.87
N LEU A 131 9.28 19.08 -2.08
CA LEU A 131 7.94 18.64 -2.49
C LEU A 131 6.84 19.63 -2.05
N GLN A 132 7.20 20.73 -1.38
CA GLN A 132 6.24 21.67 -0.78
C GLN A 132 5.63 22.68 -1.75
N GLN A 133 5.93 22.58 -3.05
CA GLN A 133 5.30 23.45 -4.05
C GLN A 133 4.17 22.69 -4.74
N GLU A 134 2.93 23.06 -4.42
CA GLU A 134 1.78 22.57 -5.17
C GLU A 134 1.89 23.01 -6.64
N PRO A 135 1.62 22.10 -7.60
CA PRO A 135 1.60 22.48 -9.01
C PRO A 135 0.55 23.57 -9.25
N PRO A 136 0.90 24.66 -9.97
CA PRO A 136 -0.06 25.70 -10.29
C PRO A 136 -1.21 25.14 -11.16
N ILE A 137 -2.39 25.72 -10.96
CA ILE A 137 -3.59 25.40 -11.74
C ILE A 137 -3.32 25.74 -13.20
N SER A 138 -3.68 24.82 -14.10
CA SER A 138 -3.57 25.08 -15.53
C SER A 138 -4.81 25.78 -16.05
N HIS A 139 -4.61 26.79 -16.89
CA HIS A 139 -5.67 27.41 -17.70
C HIS A 139 -5.93 26.68 -19.02
N SER A 140 -5.43 25.44 -19.18
CA SER A 140 -5.54 24.67 -20.42
C SER A 140 -6.90 24.00 -20.64
N VAL A 141 -7.90 24.25 -19.79
CA VAL A 141 -9.25 23.70 -19.94
C VAL A 141 -10.05 24.55 -20.93
N ILE A 142 -10.50 23.93 -22.02
CA ILE A 142 -11.28 24.60 -23.08
C ILE A 142 -12.78 24.55 -22.77
N THR A 143 -13.26 23.43 -22.27
CA THR A 143 -14.70 23.19 -22.10
C THR A 143 -14.96 22.39 -20.85
N GLU A 144 -16.06 22.75 -20.19
CA GLU A 144 -16.52 22.15 -18.96
C GLU A 144 -18.00 21.81 -19.13
N GLN A 145 -18.39 20.63 -18.68
CA GLN A 145 -19.80 20.24 -18.67
C GLN A 145 -20.16 19.74 -17.28
N LEU A 146 -21.11 20.42 -16.65
CA LEU A 146 -21.69 20.02 -15.38
C LEU A 146 -23.05 19.36 -15.63
N SER A 147 -23.25 18.20 -15.03
CA SER A 147 -24.55 17.53 -14.93
C SER A 147 -24.95 17.38 -13.46
N LEU A 148 -26.09 16.73 -13.20
CA LEU A 148 -26.56 16.47 -11.83
C LEU A 148 -25.61 15.57 -11.04
N HIS A 149 -24.93 14.63 -11.71
CA HIS A 149 -24.12 13.60 -11.06
C HIS A 149 -22.73 13.44 -11.68
N SER A 150 -22.34 14.34 -12.58
CA SER A 150 -21.04 14.30 -13.23
C SER A 150 -20.49 15.68 -13.58
N CYS A 151 -19.18 15.77 -13.73
CA CYS A 151 -18.51 16.93 -14.32
C CYS A 151 -17.43 16.43 -15.28
N SER A 152 -17.26 17.10 -16.42
CA SER A 152 -16.19 16.79 -17.37
C SER A 152 -15.37 18.01 -17.74
N PHE A 153 -14.08 17.78 -18.00
CA PHE A 153 -13.13 18.76 -18.51
C PHE A 153 -12.53 18.29 -19.81
N THR A 154 -12.38 19.22 -20.76
CA THR A 154 -11.61 19.00 -21.98
C THR A 154 -10.37 19.89 -21.96
N PHE A 155 -9.20 19.26 -22.04
CA PHE A 155 -7.91 19.96 -22.12
C PHE A 155 -7.65 20.51 -23.53
N SER A 156 -6.70 21.45 -23.65
CA SER A 156 -6.20 21.99 -24.91
C SER A 156 -5.65 20.93 -25.87
N THR A 157 -5.23 19.79 -25.34
CA THR A 157 -4.78 18.60 -26.08
C THR A 157 -5.92 17.70 -26.56
N ASN A 158 -7.19 18.08 -26.34
CA ASN A 158 -8.40 17.28 -26.58
C ASN A 158 -8.56 16.02 -25.72
N TYR A 159 -7.74 15.84 -24.69
CA TYR A 159 -8.02 14.84 -23.65
C TYR A 159 -9.26 15.27 -22.86
N VAL A 160 -10.11 14.30 -22.53
CA VAL A 160 -11.33 14.53 -21.74
C VAL A 160 -11.24 13.75 -20.44
N ILE A 161 -11.48 14.44 -19.32
CA ILE A 161 -11.64 13.82 -18.01
C ILE A 161 -13.11 13.89 -17.66
N LEU A 162 -13.72 12.75 -17.37
CA LEU A 162 -15.09 12.63 -16.91
C LEU A 162 -15.09 12.10 -15.48
N ILE A 163 -15.76 12.81 -14.58
CA ILE A 163 -15.94 12.40 -13.20
C ILE A 163 -17.42 12.18 -12.97
N SER A 164 -17.77 10.93 -12.69
CA SER A 164 -19.10 10.51 -12.28
C SER A 164 -19.09 10.31 -10.76
N PHE A 165 -20.16 10.72 -10.10
CA PHE A 165 -20.29 10.64 -8.63
C PHE A 165 -21.34 9.62 -8.16
N SER A 166 -22.03 8.96 -9.08
CA SER A 166 -23.01 7.90 -8.80
C SER A 166 -23.09 6.94 -9.99
N PRO A 167 -22.25 5.89 -10.05
CA PRO A 167 -21.18 5.57 -9.09
C PRO A 167 -19.97 6.51 -9.20
N LEU A 168 -19.15 6.54 -8.13
CA LEU A 168 -17.89 7.29 -8.13
C LEU A 168 -16.91 6.65 -9.11
N LYS A 169 -16.64 7.32 -10.24
CA LYS A 169 -15.72 6.83 -11.27
C LYS A 169 -15.07 8.01 -11.97
N ILE A 170 -13.77 7.89 -12.24
CA ILE A 170 -13.05 8.86 -13.08
C ILE A 170 -12.59 8.15 -14.33
N GLU A 171 -12.81 8.77 -15.48
CA GLU A 171 -12.45 8.25 -16.79
C GLU A 171 -11.68 9.30 -17.58
N ILE A 172 -10.62 8.86 -18.25
CA ILE A 172 -9.78 9.70 -19.09
C ILE A 172 -9.85 9.17 -20.51
N TYR A 173 -10.28 10.02 -21.43
CA TYR A 173 -10.36 9.76 -22.86
C TYR A 173 -9.29 10.54 -23.60
N ASN A 174 -8.68 9.92 -24.61
CA ASN A 174 -7.72 10.58 -25.50
C ASN A 174 -8.43 11.44 -26.58
N GLU A 175 -7.65 12.05 -27.45
CA GLU A 175 -8.12 12.90 -28.56
C GLU A 175 -9.02 12.16 -29.57
N LYS A 176 -8.94 10.83 -29.63
CA LYS A 176 -9.79 9.96 -30.47
C LYS A 176 -11.05 9.48 -29.76
N LYS A 177 -11.28 9.94 -28.52
CA LYS A 177 -12.38 9.51 -27.64
C LYS A 177 -12.29 8.05 -27.20
N GLU A 178 -11.08 7.49 -27.17
CA GLU A 178 -10.83 6.16 -26.63
C GLU A 178 -10.54 6.29 -25.13
N LEU A 179 -11.15 5.43 -24.31
CA LEU A 179 -10.85 5.35 -22.88
C LEU A 179 -9.42 4.83 -22.71
N VAL A 180 -8.55 5.61 -22.06
CA VAL A 180 -7.13 5.25 -21.84
C VAL A 180 -6.82 4.93 -20.39
N MET A 181 -7.54 5.54 -19.45
CA MET A 181 -7.37 5.28 -18.02
C MET A 181 -8.70 5.46 -17.29
N SER A 182 -8.95 4.64 -16.29
CA SER A 182 -10.05 4.84 -15.35
C SER A 182 -9.61 4.59 -13.91
N PHE A 183 -10.25 5.29 -12.98
CA PHE A 183 -10.05 5.10 -11.54
C PHE A 183 -11.35 4.63 -10.91
N ASN A 184 -11.22 3.83 -9.86
CA ASN A 184 -12.32 3.24 -9.11
C ASN A 184 -13.30 2.43 -9.98
N SER A 185 -12.80 1.72 -10.99
CA SER A 185 -13.64 0.89 -11.88
C SER A 185 -14.08 -0.41 -11.21
N ASN A 186 -13.32 -0.87 -10.22
CA ASN A 186 -13.65 -2.05 -9.42
C ASN A 186 -14.35 -1.70 -8.11
N ASN A 187 -14.70 -0.43 -7.88
CA ASN A 187 -15.30 0.07 -6.64
C ASN A 187 -14.42 -0.24 -5.41
N THR A 188 -13.11 -0.01 -5.49
CA THR A 188 -12.18 -0.27 -4.38
C THR A 188 -11.79 1.00 -3.61
N PHE A 189 -12.24 2.18 -4.05
CA PHE A 189 -11.92 3.44 -3.38
C PHE A 189 -12.45 3.46 -1.94
N TYR A 190 -11.54 3.50 -0.98
CA TYR A 190 -11.88 3.50 0.43
C TYR A 190 -10.93 4.42 1.22
N ILE A 191 -11.50 5.15 2.18
CA ILE A 191 -10.76 5.87 3.21
C ILE A 191 -11.26 5.34 4.55
N GLU A 192 -10.39 4.69 5.32
CA GLU A 192 -10.72 4.22 6.67
C GLU A 192 -11.06 5.43 7.55
N PRO A 193 -12.26 5.49 8.15
CA PRO A 193 -12.67 6.64 8.96
C PRO A 193 -11.85 6.69 10.25
N GLN A 194 -11.49 7.91 10.68
CA GLN A 194 -10.79 8.06 11.96
C GLN A 194 -11.70 7.76 13.15
N ILE A 195 -11.15 7.05 14.13
CA ILE A 195 -11.85 6.77 15.38
C ILE A 195 -12.12 8.09 16.10
N ARG A 196 -13.39 8.34 16.43
CA ARG A 196 -13.79 9.44 17.31
C ARG A 196 -13.75 8.93 18.74
N LYS A 197 -12.90 9.51 19.59
CA LYS A 197 -12.93 9.23 21.03
C LYS A 197 -14.24 9.77 21.57
N ILE A 198 -15.13 8.87 22.01
CA ILE A 198 -16.29 9.28 22.80
C ILE A 198 -15.72 9.69 24.15
N ASN A 199 -15.79 10.98 24.49
CA ASN A 199 -15.45 11.45 25.83
C ASN A 199 -16.50 10.91 26.81
N THR A 200 -16.23 9.76 27.42
CA THR A 200 -17.02 9.21 28.53
C THR A 200 -16.73 9.99 29.82
N HIS A 201 -16.86 11.33 29.78
CA HIS A 201 -16.78 12.15 30.99
C HIS A 201 -18.15 12.41 31.64
N ASN A 202 -19.23 11.80 31.12
CA ASN A 202 -20.58 11.93 31.65
C ASN A 202 -21.33 10.58 31.75
N MET A 203 -20.64 9.45 31.94
CA MET A 203 -21.32 8.20 32.31
C MET A 203 -20.73 7.71 33.62
N ASP A 204 -21.64 7.50 34.57
CA ASP A 204 -21.37 7.48 35.99
C ASP A 204 -20.42 6.35 36.43
N ASP A 205 -19.66 6.70 37.46
CA ASP A 205 -18.70 5.90 38.20
C ASP A 205 -19.40 4.78 38.99
N GLU A 206 -19.72 3.66 38.34
CA GLU A 206 -20.05 2.39 39.02
C GLU A 206 -19.86 1.23 38.03
N LEU A 207 -19.17 0.16 38.45
CA LEU A 207 -18.87 -1.10 37.72
C LEU A 207 -17.45 -1.29 37.16
N LEU A 208 -16.40 -0.79 37.84
CA LEU A 208 -15.06 -1.39 37.75
C LEU A 208 -14.84 -2.40 38.87
N ARG A 209 -15.42 -3.61 38.74
CA ARG A 209 -14.91 -4.81 39.42
C ARG A 209 -15.06 -6.07 38.56
N ASP A 210 -13.93 -6.77 38.46
CA ASP A 210 -13.73 -8.16 38.05
C ASP A 210 -13.76 -8.40 36.52
N THR A 211 -12.66 -8.68 35.83
CA THR A 211 -11.97 -9.99 35.82
C THR A 211 -10.74 -10.00 34.89
N PRO A 212 -9.87 -11.05 34.91
CA PRO A 212 -8.44 -10.95 34.63
C PRO A 212 -8.00 -11.19 33.18
N SER A 213 -6.81 -10.65 32.88
CA SER A 213 -5.97 -10.92 31.71
C SER A 213 -5.79 -12.42 31.43
N THR A 214 -6.15 -12.87 30.23
CA THR A 214 -5.56 -14.08 29.63
C THR A 214 -5.35 -13.92 28.13
N ASP A 215 -4.21 -14.48 27.74
CA ASP A 215 -3.46 -14.55 26.49
C ASP A 215 -4.20 -15.04 25.22
N SER A 216 -3.68 -14.60 24.08
CA SER A 216 -3.66 -15.24 22.74
C SER A 216 -4.98 -15.67 22.07
N GLY A 217 -5.26 -15.07 20.90
CA GLY A 217 -6.21 -15.62 19.93
C GLY A 217 -6.34 -14.83 18.63
N ASN A 218 -6.04 -15.48 17.51
CA ASN A 218 -6.24 -15.05 16.12
C ASN A 218 -7.52 -14.21 15.92
N PHE A 219 -7.37 -12.97 15.45
CA PHE A 219 -8.52 -12.22 14.94
C PHE A 219 -8.77 -12.62 13.48
N SER A 220 -9.66 -13.59 13.32
CA SER A 220 -10.30 -13.91 12.05
C SER A 220 -11.02 -12.67 11.51
N SER A 221 -10.84 -12.40 10.22
CA SER A 221 -11.61 -11.44 9.43
C SER A 221 -13.10 -11.76 9.52
N HIS A 222 -13.81 -11.14 10.47
CA HIS A 222 -15.27 -11.11 10.48
C HIS A 222 -15.75 -9.80 9.87
N GLU A 223 -16.56 -9.98 8.83
CA GLU A 223 -17.47 -9.00 8.23
C GLU A 223 -18.14 -8.17 9.34
N PHE A 224 -17.96 -6.85 9.30
CA PHE A 224 -18.59 -5.93 10.26
C PHE A 224 -20.06 -5.78 9.87
N GLU A 225 -20.88 -6.73 10.30
CA GLU A 225 -22.34 -6.64 10.23
C GLU A 225 -22.82 -5.89 11.49
N ILE A 226 -23.26 -4.65 11.31
CA ILE A 226 -23.77 -3.80 12.39
C ILE A 226 -25.23 -4.20 12.65
N THR A 227 -25.47 -5.06 13.63
CA THR A 227 -26.79 -5.20 14.27
C THR A 227 -26.89 -4.30 15.49
N GLU A 228 -28.06 -3.70 15.69
CA GLU A 228 -28.39 -2.68 16.73
C GLU A 228 -28.23 -3.13 18.20
N GLU A 229 -27.64 -4.29 18.49
CA GLU A 229 -27.49 -4.83 19.86
C GLU A 229 -26.05 -4.78 20.43
N ASN A 230 -25.09 -4.16 19.74
CA ASN A 230 -23.67 -4.10 20.16
C ASN A 230 -23.24 -2.75 20.77
N GLU A 231 -24.08 -2.09 21.57
CA GLU A 231 -23.78 -0.78 22.20
C GLU A 231 -22.77 -0.81 23.38
N ALA A 232 -22.00 -1.88 23.58
CA ALA A 232 -20.96 -1.92 24.60
C ALA A 232 -19.68 -2.66 24.17
N ILE A 233 -19.27 -2.50 22.91
CA ILE A 233 -17.87 -2.79 22.55
C ILE A 233 -17.07 -1.54 22.91
N GLU A 234 -16.46 -1.58 24.08
CA GLU A 234 -15.35 -0.72 24.49
C GLU A 234 -14.44 -0.49 23.27
N HIS A 235 -14.44 0.74 22.72
CA HIS A 235 -13.64 1.13 21.55
C HIS A 235 -12.15 1.12 21.92
N SER A 236 -11.61 -0.07 22.11
CA SER A 236 -10.19 -0.29 22.29
C SER A 236 -9.47 0.17 21.03
N ILE A 237 -8.46 1.02 21.22
CA ILE A 237 -7.57 1.45 20.15
C ILE A 237 -6.90 0.18 19.60
N PRO A 238 -6.92 -0.06 18.28
CA PRO A 238 -6.35 -1.28 17.72
C PRO A 238 -4.84 -1.34 17.96
N VAL A 239 -4.27 -2.54 18.00
CA VAL A 239 -2.84 -2.78 18.21
C VAL A 239 -2.38 -3.83 17.20
N GLU A 240 -1.22 -3.63 16.59
CA GLU A 240 -0.59 -4.59 15.67
C GLU A 240 0.76 -5.05 16.22
N SER A 241 1.06 -6.35 16.17
CA SER A 241 2.37 -6.86 16.59
C SER A 241 3.04 -7.67 15.47
N PHE A 242 4.35 -7.53 15.34
CA PHE A 242 5.16 -8.29 14.38
C PHE A 242 6.59 -8.44 14.89
N ASP A 243 7.12 -9.66 14.83
CA ASP A 243 8.51 -9.98 15.19
C ASP A 243 8.94 -9.45 16.58
N GLY A 244 8.04 -9.52 17.57
CA GLY A 244 8.29 -9.06 18.95
C GLY A 244 8.14 -7.55 19.16
N HIS A 245 7.80 -6.78 18.12
CA HIS A 245 7.46 -5.37 18.21
C HIS A 245 5.94 -5.17 18.19
N THR A 246 5.47 -4.19 18.95
CA THR A 246 4.04 -3.84 19.05
C THR A 246 3.84 -2.37 18.68
N ASP A 247 3.04 -2.13 17.65
CA ASP A 247 2.55 -0.83 17.23
C ASP A 247 1.18 -0.57 17.89
N SER A 248 1.10 0.49 18.68
CA SER A 248 -0.09 0.86 19.45
C SER A 248 -1.15 1.62 18.65
N LEU A 249 -0.90 1.90 17.36
CA LEU A 249 -1.81 2.58 16.41
C LEU A 249 -2.68 3.67 17.08
N PRO A 250 -2.09 4.71 17.67
CA PRO A 250 -2.79 5.66 18.55
C PRO A 250 -3.94 6.44 17.87
N HIS A 251 -3.92 6.51 16.54
CA HIS A 251 -4.96 7.16 15.73
C HIS A 251 -5.87 6.15 15.00
N GLY A 252 -5.76 4.87 15.33
CA GLY A 252 -6.52 3.79 14.73
C GLY A 252 -6.16 3.53 13.28
N TYR A 253 -7.13 2.98 12.57
CA TYR A 253 -7.07 2.66 11.14
C TYR A 253 -7.19 3.94 10.29
N GLN A 254 -6.30 4.11 9.31
CA GLN A 254 -6.21 5.32 8.48
C GLN A 254 -5.83 5.03 7.02
N ALA A 255 -5.91 3.78 6.57
CA ALA A 255 -5.57 3.41 5.20
C ALA A 255 -6.45 4.13 4.17
N VAL A 256 -5.87 4.34 3.00
CA VAL A 256 -6.54 4.83 1.80
C VAL A 256 -6.23 3.87 0.67
N SER A 257 -7.25 3.43 -0.06
CA SER A 257 -7.10 2.54 -1.21
C SER A 257 -7.92 3.05 -2.39
N PHE A 258 -7.47 2.70 -3.60
CA PHE A 258 -8.17 2.96 -4.86
C PHE A 258 -7.58 2.07 -5.96
N ASP A 259 -8.36 1.77 -6.98
CA ASP A 259 -7.88 1.09 -8.18
C ASP A 259 -7.68 2.07 -9.34
N SER A 260 -6.71 1.73 -10.20
CA SER A 260 -6.52 2.37 -11.50
C SER A 260 -6.41 1.30 -12.57
N THR A 261 -7.04 1.55 -13.72
CA THR A 261 -7.03 0.65 -14.88
C THR A 261 -6.43 1.40 -16.07
N PHE A 262 -5.43 0.81 -16.69
CA PHE A 262 -4.78 1.31 -17.91
C PHE A 262 -5.34 0.54 -19.10
N HIS A 263 -6.15 1.20 -19.93
CA HIS A 263 -6.87 0.55 -21.03
C HIS A 263 -6.00 0.46 -22.28
N ASN A 264 -5.98 -0.71 -22.93
CA ASN A 264 -5.15 -0.99 -24.11
C ASN A 264 -3.62 -0.93 -23.85
N PHE A 265 -3.20 -1.06 -22.59
CA PHE A 265 -1.80 -1.21 -22.21
C PHE A 265 -1.54 -2.65 -21.76
N SER A 266 -0.47 -3.26 -22.26
CA SER A 266 -0.02 -4.60 -21.83
C SER A 266 1.17 -4.58 -20.89
N HIS A 267 1.78 -3.41 -20.71
CA HIS A 267 3.00 -3.24 -19.90
C HIS A 267 2.86 -2.00 -19.02
N ILE A 268 3.31 -2.13 -17.78
CA ILE A 268 3.39 -1.05 -16.79
C ILE A 268 4.81 -1.09 -16.23
N TYR A 269 5.38 0.08 -15.96
CA TYR A 269 6.74 0.23 -15.43
C TYR A 269 6.72 1.22 -14.27
N GLY A 270 7.64 1.09 -13.32
CA GLY A 270 7.80 2.04 -12.21
C GLY A 270 7.65 1.39 -10.84
N LEU A 271 7.18 2.17 -9.87
CA LEU A 271 7.15 1.83 -8.44
C LEU A 271 8.48 1.21 -7.93
N PRO A 272 9.66 1.79 -8.21
CA PRO A 272 10.89 1.33 -7.57
C PRO A 272 10.84 1.59 -6.05
N GLU A 273 11.56 0.84 -5.23
CA GLU A 273 12.59 -0.15 -5.55
C GLU A 273 12.08 -1.59 -5.34
N HIS A 274 12.24 -2.44 -6.35
CA HIS A 274 11.96 -3.88 -6.27
C HIS A 274 13.11 -4.66 -6.89
N GLY A 275 13.47 -5.79 -6.29
CA GLY A 275 14.37 -6.78 -6.89
C GLY A 275 13.64 -7.66 -7.90
N ASP A 276 13.00 -7.06 -8.89
CA ASP A 276 12.19 -7.72 -9.93
C ASP A 276 12.50 -7.13 -11.32
N THR A 277 11.98 -7.75 -12.38
CA THR A 277 12.17 -7.36 -13.80
C THR A 277 11.13 -6.39 -14.33
#